data_AF-A0A2A4Y1K1-F1
#
_entry.id   AF-A0A2A4Y1K1-F1
#
_cell.length_a   1.000
_cell.length_b   1.000
_cell.length_c   1.000
_cell.angle_alpha   90.00
_cell.angle_beta   90.00
_cell.angle_gamma   90.00
#
_symmetry.space_group_name_H-M   'P 1'
#
loop_
_entity.id
_entity.type
_entity.pdbx_description
1 polymer ?
#
loop_
_entity_poly.entity_id
_entity_poly.type
_entity_poly.pdbx_seq_one_letter_code
_entity_poly.pdbx_strand_id
1 'polypeptide(L)' 'MNLVGPQVRKIRELQKLTQEALVTRCHILKWNISRSTLAKIESQVRRVTDEEVARLAQVLEVGISELYQR' A
#
# COMPACT_ATOMS: atom_id res chain seq x y z
N MET A 1 3.28 13.28 -6.82
CA MET A 1 3.71 13.26 -5.41
C MET A 1 3.07 12.03 -4.76
N ASN A 2 3.70 11.38 -3.78
CA ASN A 2 3.09 10.26 -3.07
C ASN A 2 2.46 10.76 -1.78
N LEU A 3 1.12 10.84 -1.75
CA LEU A 3 0.36 11.30 -0.59
C LEU A 3 -0.13 10.17 0.31
N VAL A 4 -0.20 8.94 -0.22
CA VAL A 4 -0.84 7.79 0.42
C VAL A 4 0.15 6.95 1.25
N GLY A 5 1.45 7.06 0.99
CA GLY A 5 2.49 6.21 1.60
C GLY A 5 2.41 6.06 3.13
N PRO A 6 2.36 7.16 3.91
CA PRO A 6 2.26 7.08 5.37
C PRO A 6 0.99 6.37 5.84
N GLN A 7 -0.11 6.57 5.13
CA GLN A 7 -1.41 6.00 5.48
C GLN A 7 -1.51 4.51 5.12
N VAL A 8 -0.93 4.10 3.99
CA VAL A 8 -0.72 2.69 3.63
C VAL A 8 0.03 1.96 4.75
N ARG A 9 1.12 2.56 5.25
CA ARG A 9 1.88 1.99 6.37
C ARG A 9 1.04 1.88 7.64
N LYS A 10 0.32 2.95 8.00
CA LYS A 10 -0.53 3.00 9.20
C LYS A 10 -1.60 1.91 9.16
N ILE A 11 -2.34 1.80 8.06
CA ILE A 11 -3.40 0.79 7.88
C ILE A 11 -2.80 -0.62 7.92
N ARG A 12 -1.66 -0.85 7.25
CA ARG A 12 -0.95 -2.13 7.31
C ARG A 12 -0.59 -2.52 8.76
N GLU A 13 -0.04 -1.59 9.53
CA GLU A 13 0.33 -1.81 10.93
C GLU A 13 -0.89 -2.05 11.83
N LEU A 14 -2.00 -1.33 11.60
CA LEU A 14 -3.28 -1.55 12.28
C LEU A 14 -3.84 -2.95 12.01
N GLN A 15 -3.66 -3.47 10.80
CA GLN A 15 -4.00 -4.84 10.42
C GLN A 15 -2.98 -5.88 10.89
N LYS A 16 -1.94 -5.47 11.63
CA LYS A 16 -0.84 -6.32 12.12
C LYS A 16 -0.09 -7.07 11.01
N LEU A 17 -0.05 -6.49 9.81
CA LEU A 17 0.64 -7.06 8.66
C LEU A 17 2.10 -6.58 8.62
N THR A 18 3.02 -7.49 8.34
CA THR A 18 4.39 -7.13 7.94
C THR A 18 4.39 -6.64 6.49
N GLN A 19 5.46 -5.97 6.05
CA GLN A 19 5.60 -5.60 4.64
C GLN A 19 5.57 -6.83 3.72
N GLU A 20 6.22 -7.93 4.13
CA GLU A 20 6.18 -9.20 3.38
C GLU A 20 4.76 -9.76 3.31
N ALA A 21 4.02 -9.74 4.41
CA ALA A 21 2.63 -10.22 4.41
C ALA A 21 1.74 -9.41 3.46
N LEU A 22 1.90 -8.09 3.41
CA LEU A 22 1.15 -7.25 2.47
C LEU A 22 1.56 -7.52 1.01
N VAL A 23 2.85 -7.71 0.74
CA VAL A 23 3.35 -8.10 -0.59
C VAL A 23 2.74 -9.42 -1.05
N THR A 24 2.67 -10.43 -0.18
CA THR A 24 2.01 -11.70 -0.49
C THR A 24 0.55 -11.49 -0.86
N ARG A 25 -0.17 -10.61 -0.16
CA ARG A 25 -1.56 -10.25 -0.51
C ARG A 25 -1.64 -9.56 -1.89
N CYS A 26 -0.72 -8.66 -2.20
CA CYS A 26 -0.62 -8.07 -3.54
C CYS A 26 -0.47 -9.15 -4.62
N HIS A 27 0.39 -10.16 -4.38
CA HIS A 27 0.61 -11.25 -5.33
C HIS A 27 -0.64 -12.10 -5.56
N ILE A 28 -1.41 -12.39 -4.50
CA ILE A 28 -2.69 -13.11 -4.61
C ILE A 28 -3.67 -12.36 -5.53
N LEU A 29 -3.67 -11.02 -5.46
CA LEU A 29 -4.46 -10.16 -6.33
C LEU A 29 -3.81 -9.88 -7.70
N LYS A 30 -2.84 -10.71 -8.12
CA LYS A 30 -2.09 -10.61 -9.38
C LYS A 30 -1.33 -9.28 -9.53
N TRP A 31 -1.05 -8.58 -8.44
CA TRP A 31 -0.21 -7.40 -8.41
C TRP A 31 1.18 -7.75 -7.88
N ASN A 32 2.09 -8.09 -8.80
CA ASN A 32 3.44 -8.49 -8.44
C ASN A 32 4.34 -7.28 -8.12
N ILE A 33 4.53 -7.00 -6.83
CA ILE A 33 5.48 -6.00 -6.33
C ILE A 33 6.50 -6.63 -5.40
N SER A 34 7.68 -6.05 -5.28
CA SER A 34 8.66 -6.48 -4.28
C SER A 34 8.42 -5.80 -2.93
N ARG A 35 8.95 -6.36 -1.84
CA ARG A 35 9.01 -5.66 -0.54
C ARG A 35 9.72 -4.32 -0.63
N SER A 36 10.79 -4.22 -1.42
CA SER A 36 11.51 -2.95 -1.62
C SER A 36 10.62 -1.91 -2.32
N THR A 37 9.77 -2.36 -3.24
CA THR A 37 8.78 -1.54 -3.94
C THR A 37 7.78 -0.99 -2.94
N LEU A 38 7.19 -1.85 -2.09
CA LEU A 38 6.28 -1.43 -1.02
C LEU A 38 6.95 -0.47 -0.02
N ALA A 39 8.18 -0.75 0.41
CA ALA A 39 8.90 0.11 1.34
C ALA A 39 9.13 1.52 0.77
N LYS A 40 9.40 1.65 -0.53
CA LYS A 40 9.51 2.95 -1.22
C LYS A 40 8.17 3.68 -1.33
N ILE A 41 7.03 2.96 -1.36
CA ILE A 41 5.69 3.59 -1.26
C ILE A 41 5.53 4.17 0.14
N GLU A 42 5.73 3.35 1.16
CA GLU A 42 5.48 3.72 2.55
C GLU A 42 6.36 4.88 3.03
N SER A 43 7.61 4.94 2.55
CA SER A 43 8.57 6.01 2.85
C SER A 43 8.46 7.23 1.93
N GLN A 44 7.49 7.28 1.03
CA GLN A 44 7.30 8.34 0.04
C GLN A 44 8.49 8.56 -0.92
N VAL A 45 9.44 7.64 -0.97
CA VAL A 45 10.63 7.68 -1.85
C VAL A 45 10.25 7.57 -3.33
N ARG A 46 9.12 6.92 -3.64
CA ARG A 46 8.59 6.90 -5.01
C ARG A 46 7.18 7.45 -5.13
N ARG A 47 6.84 7.87 -6.35
CA ARG A 47 5.46 8.18 -6.75
C ARG A 47 4.63 6.89 -6.89
N VAL A 48 3.33 7.02 -6.66
CA VAL A 48 2.34 5.96 -6.78
C VAL A 48 1.34 6.41 -7.85
N THR A 49 0.99 5.53 -8.78
CA THR A 49 -0.02 5.84 -9.81
C THR A 49 -1.43 5.63 -9.25
N ASP A 50 -2.43 6.22 -9.90
CA ASP A 50 -3.83 6.09 -9.46
C ASP A 50 -4.29 4.62 -9.47
N GLU A 51 -3.81 3.83 -10.43
CA GLU A 51 -4.04 2.38 -10.47
C GLU A 51 -3.42 1.67 -9.25
N GLU A 52 -2.19 2.03 -8.87
CA GLU A 52 -1.55 1.46 -7.69
C GLU A 52 -2.27 1.87 -6.40
N VAL A 53 -2.82 3.09 -6.33
CA VAL A 53 -3.67 3.53 -5.21
C VAL A 53 -4.92 2.64 -5.11
N ALA A 54 -5.60 2.40 -6.24
CA ALA A 54 -6.78 1.52 -6.26
C ALA A 54 -6.43 0.09 -5.82
N ARG A 55 -5.30 -0.46 -6.29
CA ARG A 55 -4.81 -1.78 -5.87
C ARG A 55 -4.44 -1.81 -4.39
N LEU A 56 -3.81 -0.76 -3.85
CA LEU A 56 -3.49 -0.67 -2.42
C LEU A 56 -4.76 -0.70 -1.57
N ALA A 57 -5.78 0.07 -1.95
CA ALA A 57 -7.07 0.08 -1.26
C ALA A 57 -7.71 -1.31 -1.28
N GLN A 58 -7.67 -1.99 -2.43
CA GLN A 58 -8.18 -3.36 -2.57
C GLN A 58 -7.42 -4.36 -1.70
N VAL A 59 -6.09 -4.34 -1.71
CA VAL A 59 -5.25 -5.27 -0.93
C VAL A 59 -5.39 -5.04 0.58
N LEU A 60 -5.57 -3.79 0.99
CA LEU A 60 -5.80 -3.39 2.37
C LEU A 60 -7.27 -3.49 2.79
N GLU A 61 -8.19 -3.86 1.88
CA GLU A 61 -9.61 -4.00 2.17
C GLU A 61 -10.24 -2.73 2.80
N VAL A 62 -9.83 -1.55 2.30
CA VAL A 62 -10.28 -0.22 2.76
C VAL A 62 -10.80 0.61 1.59
N GLY A 63 -11.57 1.65 1.89
CA GLY A 63 -11.96 2.64 0.89
C GLY A 63 -10.76 3.43 0.38
N ILE A 64 -10.74 3.80 -0.91
CA ILE A 64 -9.67 4.64 -1.49
C ILE A 64 -9.49 5.94 -0.69
N SER A 65 -10.59 6.54 -0.22
CA SER A 65 -10.57 7.75 0.59
C SER A 65 -9.78 7.60 1.88
N GLU A 66 -9.76 6.41 2.48
CA GLU A 66 -9.02 6.14 3.72
C GLU A 66 -7.51 6.24 3.51
N LEU A 67 -7.01 6.02 2.29
CA LEU A 67 -5.60 6.20 1.94
C LEU A 67 -5.16 7.68 1.90
N TYR A 68 -6.12 8.61 1.88
CA TYR A 68 -5.85 10.05 1.87
C TYR A 68 -6.24 10.75 3.19
N GLN A 69 -6.83 10.02 4.14
CA GLN A 69 -7.13 10.54 5.46
C GLN A 69 -5.83 10.76 6.24
N ARG A 70 -5.71 11.93 6.88
CA ARG A 70 -4.56 12.31 7.72
C ARG A 70 -4.90 12.12 9.19
#